data_AF-A0A5B9W205-F1
#
_entry.id   AF-A0A5B9W205-F1
#
_cell.length_a   1.000
_cell.length_b   1.000
_cell.length_c   1.000
_cell.angle_alpha   90.00
_cell.angle_beta   90.00
_cell.angle_gamma   90.00
#
_symmetry.space_group_name_H-M   'P 1'
#
loop_
_entity.id
_entity.type
_entity.pdbx_description
1 polymer ?
#
loop_
_entity_poly.entity_id
_entity_poly.type
_entity_poly.pdbx_seq_one_letter_code
_entity_poly.pdbx_strand_id
1 'polypeptide(L)'
;MRSREDRSDHEPTADALRRAFAGLLSRDVPLANVGGSAIPSVEVANVASDGSSLDLVLTFRVGERYCCSQLGCHLDLRSPEAWAKIRGRMDANGLTTVSLPTVRRVHTAVEPGALFDPGGLRSGPLSSPGQFAEDGPFFPAIGP
;
A
#
# COMPACT_ATOMS: atom_id res chain seq x y z
N MET A 1 19.88 43.87 -3.47
CA MET A 1 20.16 42.44 -3.18
C MET A 1 19.13 41.93 -2.18
N ARG A 2 18.06 41.29 -2.67
CA ARG A 2 17.22 40.40 -1.88
C ARG A 2 16.91 39.21 -2.79
N SER A 3 17.66 38.12 -2.60
CA SER A 3 17.35 36.82 -3.19
C SER A 3 16.03 36.37 -2.59
N ARG A 4 15.00 36.39 -3.41
CA ARG A 4 13.62 36.21 -3.00
C ARG A 4 13.15 34.87 -3.54
N GLU A 5 13.09 33.91 -2.61
CA GLU A 5 12.06 32.88 -2.53
C GLU A 5 11.96 31.96 -3.77
N ASP A 6 12.89 31.01 -3.81
CA ASP A 6 12.72 29.70 -4.46
C ASP A 6 11.57 28.98 -3.74
N ARG A 7 10.35 29.19 -4.25
CA ARG A 7 9.13 28.55 -3.77
C ARG A 7 8.97 27.21 -4.49
N SER A 8 9.23 26.14 -3.76
CA SER A 8 8.37 24.96 -3.65
C SER A 8 7.68 24.46 -4.93
N ASP A 9 8.45 24.02 -5.93
CA ASP A 9 7.93 23.24 -7.07
C ASP A 9 7.99 21.71 -6.85
N HIS A 10 8.17 21.23 -5.62
CA HIS A 10 8.38 19.80 -5.32
C HIS A 10 7.17 19.04 -4.73
N GLU A 11 6.04 19.70 -4.46
CA GLU A 11 4.85 19.07 -3.89
C GLU A 11 3.94 18.23 -4.84
N PRO A 12 3.94 18.39 -6.19
CA PRO A 12 2.97 17.67 -7.02
C PRO A 12 3.25 16.16 -7.14
N THR A 13 4.49 15.71 -6.90
CA THR A 13 4.90 14.31 -7.06
C THR A 13 4.43 13.44 -5.89
N ALA A 14 4.50 13.92 -4.65
CA ALA A 14 4.11 13.13 -3.47
C ALA A 14 2.60 12.85 -3.45
N ASP A 15 1.78 13.85 -3.78
CA ASP A 15 0.32 13.67 -3.85
C ASP A 15 -0.12 12.82 -5.04
N ALA A 16 0.59 12.92 -6.16
CA ALA A 16 0.35 12.02 -7.29
C ALA A 16 0.74 10.57 -6.96
N LEU A 17 1.87 10.35 -6.26
CA LEU A 17 2.27 9.03 -5.76
C LEU A 17 1.23 8.47 -4.79
N ARG A 18 0.75 9.27 -3.83
CA ARG A 18 -0.35 8.92 -2.94
C ARG A 18 -1.58 8.44 -3.70
N ARG A 19 -2.03 9.18 -4.73
CA ARG A 19 -3.18 8.78 -5.56
C ARG A 19 -2.94 7.50 -6.35
N ALA A 20 -1.76 7.36 -6.96
CA ALA A 20 -1.40 6.17 -7.73
C ALA A 20 -1.42 4.89 -6.87
N PHE A 21 -0.84 4.96 -5.66
CA PHE A 21 -0.81 3.83 -4.73
C PHE A 21 -2.16 3.57 -4.05
N ALA A 22 -2.93 4.60 -3.68
CA ALA A 22 -4.28 4.43 -3.17
C ALA A 22 -5.21 3.74 -4.20
N GLY A 23 -5.04 4.05 -5.49
CA GLY A 23 -5.81 3.44 -6.57
C GLY A 23 -5.49 1.96 -6.83
N LEU A 24 -4.27 1.53 -6.51
CA LEU A 24 -3.78 0.17 -6.76
C LEU A 24 -4.61 -0.92 -6.10
N LEU A 25 -5.19 -0.61 -4.94
CA LEU A 25 -5.76 -1.60 -4.01
C LEU A 25 -7.27 -1.50 -3.93
N SER A 26 -7.85 -0.64 -4.76
CA SER A 26 -9.29 -0.43 -4.77
C SER A 26 -10.06 -1.51 -5.52
N ARG A 27 -9.52 -2.20 -6.56
CA ARG A 27 -10.40 -3.03 -7.44
C ARG A 27 -9.90 -4.28 -8.19
N ASP A 28 -8.62 -4.63 -8.33
CA ASP A 28 -8.23 -5.60 -9.40
C ASP A 28 -7.39 -6.83 -8.97
N VAL A 29 -7.62 -7.38 -7.78
CA VAL A 29 -7.17 -8.74 -7.46
C VAL A 29 -8.39 -9.57 -7.10
N PRO A 30 -8.83 -10.52 -7.95
CA PRO A 30 -9.80 -11.51 -7.52
C PRO A 30 -9.14 -12.30 -6.38
N LEU A 31 -9.51 -11.97 -5.13
CA LEU A 31 -9.22 -12.79 -3.97
C LEU A 31 -9.96 -14.11 -4.19
N ALA A 32 -9.29 -15.06 -4.82
CA ALA A 32 -9.84 -16.37 -5.07
C ALA A 32 -10.11 -17.06 -3.73
N ASN A 33 -11.38 -17.07 -3.31
CA ASN A 33 -12.00 -18.12 -2.50
C ASN A 33 -11.47 -18.40 -1.07
N VAL A 34 -10.97 -17.41 -0.34
CA VAL A 34 -10.58 -17.62 1.07
C VAL A 34 -11.22 -16.59 2.00
N GLY A 35 -12.32 -16.96 2.66
CA GLY A 35 -12.77 -16.47 4.00
C GLY A 35 -13.11 -14.99 4.25
N GLY A 36 -12.63 -14.02 3.48
CA GLY A 36 -12.86 -12.59 3.70
C GLY A 36 -13.07 -11.84 2.40
N SER A 37 -14.14 -11.05 2.32
CA SER A 37 -14.49 -10.25 1.14
C SER A 37 -13.91 -8.84 1.16
N ALA A 38 -13.36 -8.41 2.30
CA ALA A 38 -12.86 -7.06 2.46
C ALA A 38 -11.40 -6.93 2.00
N ILE A 39 -11.08 -5.78 1.42
CA ILE A 39 -9.72 -5.39 1.06
C ILE A 39 -9.26 -4.34 2.09
N PRO A 40 -8.09 -4.48 2.73
CA PRO A 40 -7.61 -3.47 3.66
C PRO A 40 -7.37 -2.16 2.91
N SER A 41 -7.68 -1.02 3.53
CA SER A 41 -7.36 0.26 2.90
C SER A 41 -5.87 0.53 3.02
N VAL A 42 -5.29 1.15 2.00
CA VAL A 42 -3.86 1.48 1.99
C VAL A 42 -3.64 2.96 1.82
N GLU A 43 -2.72 3.46 2.63
CA GLU A 43 -2.29 4.85 2.65
C GLU A 43 -0.78 4.92 2.44
N VAL A 44 -0.32 5.96 1.75
CA VAL A 44 1.10 6.30 1.70
C VAL A 44 1.40 7.28 2.83
N ALA A 45 2.02 6.78 3.90
CA ALA A 45 2.30 7.56 5.10
C ALA A 45 3.43 8.56 4.89
N ASN A 46 4.52 8.12 4.26
CA ASN A 46 5.69 8.95 3.96
C ASN A 46 6.12 8.77 2.51
N VAL A 47 6.62 9.85 1.91
CA VAL A 47 7.30 9.84 0.62
C VAL A 47 8.63 10.56 0.81
N ALA A 48 9.73 9.96 0.33
CA ALA A 48 11.02 10.64 0.30
C ALA A 48 10.92 11.93 -0.53
N SER A 49 11.71 12.94 -0.21
CA SER A 49 11.65 14.25 -0.89
C SER A 49 11.90 14.15 -2.40
N ASP A 50 12.67 13.16 -2.84
CA ASP A 50 12.96 12.88 -4.25
C ASP A 50 11.96 11.90 -4.91
N GLY A 51 10.96 11.43 -4.16
CA GLY A 51 9.98 10.43 -4.61
C GLY A 51 10.55 9.03 -4.83
N SER A 52 11.82 8.77 -4.49
CA SER A 52 12.49 7.48 -4.75
C SER A 52 12.00 6.34 -3.86
N SER A 53 11.38 6.67 -2.73
CA SER A 53 10.89 5.70 -1.78
C SER A 53 9.68 6.19 -0.99
N LEU A 54 8.91 5.25 -0.46
CA LEU A 54 7.73 5.53 0.34
C LEU A 54 7.49 4.48 1.43
N ASP A 55 6.70 4.86 2.43
CA ASP A 55 6.16 3.97 3.46
C ASP A 55 4.65 3.82 3.26
N LEU A 56 4.15 2.60 3.44
CA LEU A 56 2.72 2.28 3.32
C LEU A 56 2.11 1.92 4.68
N VAL A 57 0.83 2.19 4.84
CA VAL A 57 0.02 1.73 5.98
C VAL A 57 -1.18 0.95 5.44
N LEU A 58 -1.36 -0.29 5.88
CA LEU A 58 -2.48 -1.17 5.57
C LEU A 58 -3.40 -1.19 6.78
N THR A 59 -4.62 -0.68 6.60
CA THR A 59 -5.61 -0.63 7.67
C THR A 59 -6.68 -1.69 7.46
N PHE A 60 -6.77 -2.60 8.40
CA PHE A 60 -7.85 -3.57 8.55
C PHE A 60 -8.93 -2.95 9.42
N ARG A 61 -10.10 -2.70 8.82
CA ARG A 61 -11.16 -1.88 9.41
C ARG A 61 -12.10 -2.68 10.30
N VAL A 62 -12.68 -2.00 11.28
CA VAL A 62 -13.70 -2.58 12.17
C VAL A 62 -14.90 -3.07 11.37
N GLY A 63 -15.45 -4.23 11.74
CA GLY A 63 -16.65 -4.80 11.12
C GLY A 63 -16.40 -5.48 9.76
N GLU A 64 -15.21 -5.30 9.19
CA GLU A 64 -14.80 -5.96 7.95
C GLU A 64 -14.17 -7.34 8.23
N ARG A 65 -14.26 -8.24 7.24
CA ARG A 65 -13.70 -9.60 7.32
C ARG A 65 -12.63 -9.82 6.25
N TYR A 66 -11.45 -10.23 6.71
CA TYR A 66 -10.25 -10.45 5.91
C TYR A 66 -9.79 -11.90 5.97
N CYS A 67 -9.10 -12.38 4.95
CA CYS A 67 -8.56 -13.75 4.93
C CYS A 67 -7.39 -13.92 5.92
N CYS A 68 -6.52 -12.94 6.07
CA CYS A 68 -5.40 -12.95 7.02
C CYS A 68 -4.89 -11.52 7.28
N SER A 69 -3.95 -11.34 8.20
CA SER A 69 -3.23 -10.07 8.41
C SER A 69 -1.87 -10.02 7.72
N GLN A 70 -1.52 -11.07 6.96
CA GLN A 70 -0.21 -11.19 6.31
C GLN A 70 -0.12 -10.28 5.09
N LEU A 71 0.94 -9.48 5.06
CA LEU A 71 1.17 -8.43 4.07
C LEU A 71 1.15 -8.96 2.63
N GLY A 72 1.87 -10.06 2.38
CA GLY A 72 1.98 -10.68 1.05
C GLY A 72 0.68 -11.25 0.48
N CYS A 73 -0.38 -11.39 1.28
CA CYS A 73 -1.68 -11.87 0.80
C CYS A 73 -2.55 -10.74 0.22
N HIS A 74 -2.41 -9.52 0.76
CA HIS A 74 -3.17 -8.34 0.33
C HIS A 74 -2.39 -7.45 -0.62
N LEU A 75 -1.06 -7.53 -0.53
CA LEU A 75 -0.10 -6.77 -1.31
C LEU A 75 1.02 -7.69 -1.76
N ASP A 76 0.90 -8.21 -2.98
CA ASP A 76 1.96 -9.03 -3.56
C ASP A 76 3.10 -8.16 -4.12
N LEU A 77 3.76 -7.39 -3.25
CA LEU A 77 4.90 -6.53 -3.63
C LEU A 77 6.16 -7.33 -4.01
N ARG A 78 6.09 -8.66 -3.99
CA ARG A 78 7.16 -9.56 -4.46
C ARG A 78 6.94 -9.99 -5.92
N SER A 79 5.74 -9.81 -6.46
CA SER A 79 5.38 -10.16 -7.84
C SER A 79 5.72 -9.04 -8.84
N PRO A 80 6.38 -9.36 -9.97
CA PRO A 80 6.54 -8.43 -11.10
C PRO A 80 5.21 -7.89 -11.65
N GLU A 81 4.16 -8.71 -11.65
CA GLU A 81 2.83 -8.33 -12.12
C GLU A 81 2.21 -7.23 -11.25
N ALA A 82 2.42 -7.29 -9.93
CA ALA A 82 1.99 -6.23 -9.03
C ALA A 82 2.71 -4.90 -9.35
N TRP A 83 4.02 -4.94 -9.59
CA TRP A 83 4.80 -3.76 -9.97
C TRP A 83 4.40 -3.20 -11.34
N ALA A 84 4.07 -4.05 -12.31
CA ALA A 84 3.53 -3.63 -13.59
C ALA A 84 2.17 -2.90 -13.43
N LYS A 85 1.30 -3.39 -12.55
CA LYS A 85 0.05 -2.69 -12.19
C LYS A 85 0.32 -1.34 -11.54
N ILE A 86 1.31 -1.25 -10.65
CA ILE A 86 1.73 0.03 -10.03
C ILE A 86 2.18 1.00 -11.10
N ARG A 87 3.04 0.56 -12.01
CA ARG A 87 3.50 1.38 -13.13
C ARG A 87 2.33 1.93 -13.96
N GLY A 88 1.41 1.07 -14.38
CA GLY A 88 0.24 1.49 -15.16
C GLY A 88 -0.65 2.51 -14.43
N ARG A 89 -0.81 2.38 -13.10
CA ARG A 89 -1.56 3.37 -12.30
C ARG A 89 -0.80 4.67 -12.14
N MET A 90 0.51 4.64 -11.96
CA MET A 90 1.34 5.84 -11.94
C MET A 90 1.24 6.59 -13.28
N ASP A 91 1.32 5.87 -14.41
CA ASP A 91 1.17 6.43 -15.75
C ASP A 91 -0.20 7.10 -15.93
N ALA A 92 -1.28 6.43 -15.49
CA ALA A 92 -2.63 6.98 -15.51
C ALA A 92 -2.80 8.23 -14.63
N ASN A 93 -1.91 8.47 -13.67
CA ASN A 93 -1.85 9.67 -12.83
C ASN A 93 -0.84 10.72 -13.33
N GLY A 94 -0.30 10.55 -14.55
CA GLY A 94 0.64 11.50 -15.16
C GLY A 94 2.08 11.38 -14.65
N LEU A 95 2.42 10.28 -13.97
CA LEU A 95 3.76 10.04 -13.41
C LEU A 95 4.68 9.26 -14.35
N THR A 96 4.51 9.40 -15.66
CA THR A 96 5.21 8.59 -16.69
C THR A 96 6.73 8.72 -16.67
N THR A 97 7.25 9.84 -16.16
CA THR A 97 8.70 10.11 -16.04
C THR A 97 9.28 9.78 -14.67
N VAL A 98 8.42 9.48 -13.69
CA VAL A 98 8.83 9.19 -12.31
C VAL A 98 9.07 7.68 -12.21
N SER A 99 10.27 7.28 -11.80
CA SER A 99 10.62 5.88 -11.57
C SER A 99 9.72 5.23 -10.51
N LEU A 100 9.56 3.91 -10.58
CA LEU A 100 8.88 3.17 -9.51
C LEU A 100 9.64 3.37 -8.18
N PRO A 101 8.96 3.79 -7.11
CA PRO A 101 9.61 3.97 -5.82
C PRO A 101 9.87 2.64 -5.14
N THR A 102 10.89 2.61 -4.28
CA THR A 102 11.09 1.52 -3.32
C THR A 102 10.08 1.65 -2.19
N VAL A 103 9.34 0.58 -1.89
CA VAL A 103 8.49 0.54 -0.70
C VAL A 103 9.39 0.16 0.47
N ARG A 104 9.79 1.13 1.29
CA ARG A 104 10.73 0.92 2.39
C ARG A 104 10.13 0.08 3.50
N ARG A 105 8.92 0.45 3.89
CA ARG A 105 8.17 -0.19 4.98
C ARG A 105 6.72 -0.30 4.61
N VAL A 106 6.11 -1.37 5.07
CA VAL A 106 4.66 -1.50 5.11
C VAL A 106 4.25 -1.80 6.54
N HIS A 107 3.46 -0.89 7.10
CA HIS A 107 2.90 -1.01 8.44
C HIS A 107 1.49 -1.58 8.36
N THR A 108 1.19 -2.57 9.19
CA THR A 108 -0.18 -3.04 9.37
C THR A 108 -0.81 -2.36 10.59
N ALA A 109 -1.98 -1.77 10.40
CA ALA A 109 -2.86 -1.24 11.44
C ALA A 109 -4.16 -2.06 11.47
N VAL A 110 -4.51 -2.60 12.64
CA VAL A 110 -5.73 -3.38 12.84
C VAL A 110 -6.65 -2.62 13.78
N GLU A 111 -7.78 -2.15 13.26
CA GLU A 111 -8.80 -1.51 14.07
C GLU A 111 -9.45 -2.53 15.03
N PRO A 112 -9.77 -2.16 16.28
CA PRO A 112 -10.48 -3.03 17.19
C PRO A 112 -11.79 -3.54 16.56
N GLY A 113 -11.94 -4.86 16.45
CA GLY A 113 -13.12 -5.49 15.86
C GLY A 113 -13.02 -5.79 14.35
N ALA A 114 -11.86 -5.59 13.73
CA ALA A 114 -11.55 -6.23 12.44
C ALA A 114 -11.53 -7.77 12.61
N LEU A 115 -12.09 -8.50 11.64
CA LEU A 115 -12.23 -9.95 11.69
C LEU A 115 -11.27 -10.63 10.70
N PHE A 116 -10.63 -11.72 11.12
CA PHE A 116 -9.73 -12.51 10.28
C PHE A 116 -10.20 -13.96 10.22
N ASP A 117 -10.32 -14.51 9.01
CA ASP A 117 -10.80 -15.86 8.74
C ASP A 117 -9.88 -16.59 7.75
N PRO A 118 -8.71 -17.08 8.21
CA PRO A 118 -7.78 -17.83 7.39
C PRO A 118 -8.34 -19.22 7.09
N GLY A 119 -9.17 -19.31 6.05
CA GLY A 119 -9.66 -20.59 5.50
C GLY A 119 -10.96 -21.12 6.09
N GLY A 120 -11.85 -20.27 6.60
CA GLY A 120 -13.15 -20.69 7.15
C GLY A 120 -13.06 -21.29 8.56
N LEU A 121 -11.85 -21.42 9.10
CA LEU A 121 -11.61 -21.71 10.50
C LEU A 121 -11.82 -20.40 11.25
N ARG A 122 -13.00 -20.25 11.84
CA ARG A 122 -13.40 -19.13 12.71
C ARG A 122 -12.35 -18.88 13.78
N SER A 123 -11.34 -18.11 13.42
CA SER A 123 -10.38 -17.55 14.35
C SER A 123 -11.14 -16.43 15.03
N GLY A 124 -11.16 -16.43 16.37
CA GLY A 124 -11.73 -15.31 17.11
C GLY A 124 -11.10 -13.99 16.65
N PRO A 125 -11.76 -12.84 16.88
CA PRO A 125 -11.16 -11.54 16.58
C PRO A 125 -9.74 -11.50 17.15
N LEU A 126 -8.76 -11.01 16.38
CA LEU A 126 -7.43 -10.77 16.92
C LEU A 126 -7.60 -9.74 18.04
N SER A 127 -7.51 -10.18 19.29
CA SER A 127 -7.86 -9.41 20.48
C SER A 127 -6.84 -8.32 20.85
N SER A 128 -5.85 -8.05 19.99
CA SER A 128 -4.81 -7.07 20.26
C SER A 128 -4.91 -5.93 19.25
N PRO A 129 -5.72 -4.89 19.51
CA PRO A 129 -5.64 -3.64 18.76
C PRO A 129 -4.21 -3.09 18.82
N GLY A 130 -3.75 -2.52 17.70
CA GLY A 130 -2.41 -1.94 17.63
C GLY A 130 -1.27 -2.95 17.47
N GLN A 131 -1.53 -4.18 16.98
CA GLN A 131 -0.44 -5.02 16.48
C GLN A 131 0.10 -4.43 15.18
N PHE A 132 1.34 -3.92 15.27
CA PHE A 132 2.12 -3.46 14.13
C PHE A 132 3.00 -4.61 13.65
N ALA A 133 2.77 -5.04 12.42
CA ALA A 133 3.78 -5.77 11.66
C ALA A 133 4.44 -4.76 10.70
N GLU A 134 5.76 -4.81 10.62
CA GLU A 134 6.55 -4.07 9.62
C GLU A 134 7.18 -5.11 8.69
N ASP A 135 7.02 -4.92 7.38
CA ASP A 135 7.71 -5.71 6.35
C ASP A 135 8.35 -4.76 5.32
N GLY A 136 9.39 -5.24 4.64
CA GLY A 136 10.18 -4.48 3.68
C GLY A 136 11.70 -4.54 3.94
N PRO A 137 12.52 -3.91 3.09
CA PRO A 137 12.10 -3.15 1.90
C PRO A 137 11.64 -4.06 0.74
N PHE A 138 10.74 -3.53 -0.09
CA PHE A 138 10.34 -4.12 -1.37
C PHE A 138 10.85 -3.24 -2.50
N PHE A 139 11.65 -3.85 -3.36
CA PHE A 139 12.19 -3.20 -4.54
C PHE A 139 11.27 -3.46 -5.73
N PRO A 140 11.12 -2.48 -6.65
CA PRO A 140 10.47 -2.72 -7.92
C PRO A 140 11.08 -3.93 -8.59
N ALA A 141 10.28 -4.97 -8.80
CA ALA A 141 10.68 -6.06 -9.66
C ALA A 141 10.72 -5.51 -11.09
N ILE A 142 11.92 -5.15 -11.53
CA ILE A 142 12.15 -4.76 -12.92
C ILE A 142 11.91 -6.04 -13.72
N GLY A 143 10.79 -6.10 -14.44
CA GLY A 143 10.57 -7.17 -15.40
C GLY A 143 11.74 -7.23 -16.39
N PRO A 144 12.12 -8.42 -16.88
CA PRO A 144 13.11 -8.53 -17.96
C PRO A 144 12.68 -7.75 -19.22
#